data_AF-A0A1A8E1G4-F1
#
_entry.id   AF-A0A1A8E1G4-F1
#
_cell.length_a   1.000
_cell.length_b   1.000
_cell.length_c   1.000
_cell.angle_alpha   90.00
_cell.angle_beta   90.00
_cell.angle_gamma   90.00
#
_symmetry.space_group_name_H-M   'P 1'
#
loop_
_entity.id
_entity.type
_entity.pdbx_description
1 polymer ?
#
loop_
_entity_poly.entity_id
_entity_poly.type
_entity_poly.pdbx_seq_one_letter_code
_entity_poly.pdbx_strand_id
1 'polypeptide(L)'
;MNDLGMLWDLKELLSTMTGVNKWVCVNIVTLLHEENTIPFIVRYRKEMINHLDADAVRDVQMVYDELCSVAKKTQSVIRTLKKDGILTPELENSLRS
;
A
#
# COMPACT_ATOMS: atom_id res chain seq x y z
N MET A 1 -5.71 -11.14 5.90
CA MET A 1 -5.39 -9.77 6.36
C MET A 1 -4.04 -9.44 5.79
N ASN A 2 -3.90 -8.34 5.06
CA ASN A 2 -2.61 -7.94 4.48
C ASN A 2 -1.70 -7.33 5.56
N ASP A 3 -0.46 -6.97 5.20
CA ASP A 3 0.52 -6.39 6.13
C ASP A 3 0.06 -5.07 6.76
N LEU A 4 -0.94 -4.40 6.15
CA LEU A 4 -1.56 -3.18 6.65
C LEU A 4 -2.75 -3.43 7.58
N GLY A 5 -3.08 -4.69 7.88
CA GLY A 5 -4.24 -5.01 8.72
C GLY A 5 -5.58 -4.72 8.05
N MET A 6 -5.63 -4.63 6.72
CA MET A 6 -6.85 -4.36 5.96
C MET A 6 -7.30 -5.62 5.20
N LEU A 7 -8.56 -5.60 4.73
CA LEU A 7 -9.14 -6.64 3.88
C LEU A 7 -8.94 -6.35 2.38
N TRP A 8 -8.17 -5.32 2.06
CA TRP A 8 -7.87 -4.92 0.68
C TRP A 8 -6.92 -5.89 -0.02
N ASP A 9 -7.17 -6.12 -1.31
CA ASP A 9 -6.17 -6.65 -2.22
C ASP A 9 -5.26 -5.50 -2.70
N LEU A 10 -4.13 -5.30 -2.01
CA LEU A 10 -3.25 -4.15 -2.21
C LEU A 10 -2.64 -4.11 -3.63
N LYS A 11 -2.30 -5.28 -4.21
CA LYS A 11 -1.76 -5.35 -5.58
C LYS A 11 -2.82 -4.95 -6.61
N GLU A 12 -4.08 -5.32 -6.38
CA GLU A 12 -5.21 -4.94 -7.23
C GLU A 12 -5.49 -3.44 -7.12
N LEU A 13 -5.53 -2.95 -5.89
CA LEU A 13 -5.87 -1.56 -5.58
C LEU A 13 -4.81 -0.60 -6.12
N LEU A 14 -3.53 -0.87 -5.87
CA LEU A 14 -2.43 -0.08 -6.43
C LEU A 14 -2.46 -0.07 -7.95
N SER A 15 -2.65 -1.24 -8.56
CA SER A 15 -2.73 -1.34 -10.02
C SER A 15 -3.90 -0.54 -10.59
N THR A 16 -5.06 -0.58 -9.94
CA THR A 16 -6.25 0.16 -10.35
C THR A 16 -6.06 1.67 -10.20
N MET A 17 -5.47 2.13 -9.09
CA MET A 17 -5.29 3.55 -8.79
C MET A 17 -4.19 4.22 -9.61
N THR A 18 -3.14 3.47 -9.96
CA THR A 18 -1.96 4.00 -10.67
C THR A 18 -1.94 3.66 -12.16
N GLY A 19 -2.76 2.70 -12.61
CA GLY A 19 -2.71 2.15 -13.96
C GLY A 19 -1.48 1.27 -14.24
N VAL A 20 -0.62 1.04 -13.24
CA VAL A 20 0.58 0.22 -13.35
C VAL A 20 0.23 -1.26 -13.18
N ASN A 21 0.95 -2.15 -13.84
CA ASN A 21 0.69 -3.59 -13.72
C ASN A 21 0.91 -4.08 -12.26
N LYS A 22 0.06 -5.00 -11.80
CA LYS A 22 0.07 -5.56 -10.43
C LYS A 22 1.45 -6.05 -10.00
N TRP A 23 2.15 -6.82 -10.85
CA TRP A 23 3.47 -7.35 -10.51
C TRP A 23 4.53 -6.24 -10.39
N VAL A 24 4.40 -5.19 -11.20
CA VAL A 24 5.27 -4.01 -11.17
C VAL A 24 5.04 -3.21 -9.88
N CYS A 25 3.78 -3.01 -9.48
CA CYS A 25 3.45 -2.36 -8.21
C CYS A 25 4.08 -3.09 -7.02
N VAL A 26 3.96 -4.42 -6.98
CA VAL A 26 4.55 -5.26 -5.92
C VAL A 26 6.07 -5.12 -5.88
N ASN A 27 6.73 -5.11 -7.03
CA ASN A 27 8.18 -4.94 -7.10
C ASN A 27 8.63 -3.55 -6.66
N ILE A 28 7.92 -2.50 -7.07
CA ILE A 28 8.21 -1.12 -6.63
C ILE A 28 8.11 -1.01 -5.12
N VAL A 29 7.00 -1.48 -4.53
CA VAL A 29 6.80 -1.46 -3.07
C VAL A 29 7.89 -2.25 -2.35
N THR A 30 8.23 -3.45 -2.84
CA THR A 30 9.32 -4.26 -2.27
C THR A 30 10.65 -3.53 -2.29
N LEU A 31 11.02 -2.94 -3.43
CA LEU A 31 12.28 -2.20 -3.58
C LEU A 31 12.35 -0.98 -2.66
N LEU A 32 11.24 -0.24 -2.52
CA LEU A 32 11.15 0.91 -1.62
C LEU A 32 11.27 0.47 -0.14
N HIS A 33 10.69 -0.67 0.22
CA HIS A 33 10.80 -1.25 1.56
C HIS A 33 12.23 -1.75 1.88
N GLU A 34 12.98 -2.18 0.86
CA GLU A 34 14.42 -2.46 0.94
C GLU A 34 15.29 -1.19 0.95
N GLU A 35 14.71 -0.02 1.22
CA GLU A 35 15.37 1.28 1.29
C GLU A 35 16.04 1.73 -0.04
N ASN A 36 15.64 1.15 -1.18
CA ASN A 36 16.11 1.63 -2.47
C ASN A 36 15.46 2.98 -2.81
N THR A 37 16.26 3.94 -3.27
CA THR A 37 15.73 5.25 -3.71
C THR A 37 15.16 5.18 -5.13
N ILE A 38 14.19 6.03 -5.47
CA ILE A 38 13.65 6.11 -6.85
C ILE A 38 14.76 6.25 -7.90
N PRO A 39 15.75 7.16 -7.76
CA PRO A 39 16.85 7.27 -8.73
C PRO A 39 17.66 5.98 -8.87
N PHE A 40 17.86 5.22 -7.79
CA PHE A 40 18.53 3.93 -7.84
C PHE A 40 17.68 2.88 -8.57
N ILE A 41 16.39 2.80 -8.26
CA ILE A 41 15.44 1.85 -8.87
C ILE A 41 15.39 2.07 -10.38
N VAL A 42 15.13 3.30 -10.84
CA VAL A 42 15.02 3.61 -12.27
C VAL A 42 16.33 3.45 -13.02
N ARG A 43 17.48 3.42 -12.32
CA ARG A 43 18.79 3.25 -12.96
C ARG A 43 19.27 1.80 -12.98
N TYR A 44 19.02 1.04 -11.92
CA TYR A 44 19.64 -0.27 -11.68
C TYR A 44 18.64 -1.43 -11.50
N ARG A 45 17.33 -1.15 -11.51
CA ARG A 45 16.24 -2.15 -11.34
C ARG A 45 15.16 -2.03 -12.40
N LYS A 46 15.49 -1.46 -13.58
CA LYS A 46 14.55 -1.18 -14.69
C LYS A 46 13.67 -2.38 -15.07
N GLU A 47 14.27 -3.56 -15.20
CA GLU A 47 13.53 -4.79 -15.53
C GLU A 47 12.45 -5.13 -14.50
N MET A 48 12.77 -4.96 -13.21
CA MET A 48 11.84 -5.25 -12.11
C MET A 48 10.66 -4.28 -12.07
N ILE A 49 10.83 -3.08 -12.61
CA ILE A 49 9.77 -2.07 -12.68
C ILE A 49 9.17 -1.92 -14.09
N ASN A 50 9.41 -2.88 -14.99
CA ASN A 50 8.97 -2.81 -16.39
C ASN A 50 9.35 -1.50 -17.11
N HIS A 51 10.57 -1.02 -16.88
CA HIS A 51 11.12 0.18 -17.51
C HIS A 51 10.36 1.48 -17.24
N LEU A 52 9.58 1.55 -16.14
CA LEU A 52 8.93 2.78 -15.72
C LEU A 52 9.94 3.90 -15.43
N ASP A 53 9.50 5.13 -15.66
CA ASP A 53 10.27 6.33 -15.32
C ASP A 53 10.11 6.72 -13.84
N ALA A 54 10.83 7.75 -13.42
CA ALA A 54 10.85 8.20 -12.04
C ALA A 54 9.50 8.75 -11.57
N ASP A 55 8.69 9.29 -12.48
CA ASP A 55 7.40 9.88 -12.13
C ASP A 55 6.36 8.78 -11.90
N ALA A 56 6.30 7.77 -12.77
CA ALA A 56 5.44 6.60 -12.58
C ALA A 56 5.79 5.82 -11.30
N VAL A 57 7.09 5.64 -11.00
CA VAL A 57 7.51 5.00 -9.74
C VAL A 57 7.12 5.85 -8.52
N ARG A 58 7.21 7.18 -8.63
CA ARG A 58 6.78 8.09 -7.56
C ARG A 58 5.27 8.05 -7.34
N ASP A 59 4.47 7.98 -8.39
CA ASP A 59 3.02 7.88 -8.29
C ASP A 59 2.62 6.61 -7.53
N VAL A 60 3.26 5.47 -7.83
CA VAL A 60 3.04 4.22 -7.10
C VAL A 60 3.43 4.37 -5.63
N GLN A 61 4.56 5.01 -5.33
CA GLN A 61 4.96 5.29 -3.94
C GLN A 61 3.92 6.15 -3.21
N MET A 62 3.46 7.24 -3.83
CA MET A 62 2.50 8.16 -3.22
C MET A 62 1.17 7.48 -2.89
N VAL A 63 0.63 6.69 -3.83
CA VAL A 63 -0.60 5.93 -3.59
C VAL A 63 -0.39 4.89 -2.49
N TYR A 64 0.73 4.18 -2.47
CA TYR A 64 1.04 3.23 -1.41
C TYR A 64 1.12 3.89 -0.03
N ASP A 65 1.78 5.04 0.07
CA ASP A 65 1.91 5.80 1.31
C ASP A 65 0.55 6.32 1.81
N GLU A 66 -0.32 6.75 0.89
CA GLU A 66 -1.70 7.13 1.21
C GLU A 66 -2.49 5.96 1.78
N LEU A 67 -2.43 4.79 1.14
CA LEU A 67 -3.10 3.57 1.62
C LEU A 67 -2.57 3.15 3.00
N CYS A 68 -1.27 3.25 3.24
CA CYS A 68 -0.67 3.01 4.56
C CYS A 68 -1.21 3.99 5.60
N SER A 69 -1.35 5.27 5.25
CA SER A 69 -1.90 6.31 6.12
C SER A 69 -3.35 6.03 6.50
N VAL A 70 -4.19 5.63 5.53
CA VAL A 70 -5.58 5.25 5.77
C VAL A 70 -5.64 4.03 6.68
N ALA A 71 -4.89 2.97 6.38
CA ALA A 71 -4.85 1.76 7.20
C ALA A 71 -4.43 2.06 8.65
N LYS A 72 -3.41 2.90 8.84
CA LYS A 72 -2.95 3.32 10.18
C LYS A 72 -4.03 4.09 10.95
N LYS A 73 -4.76 4.99 10.29
CA LYS A 73 -5.89 5.71 10.89
C LYS A 73 -7.01 4.74 11.30
N THR A 74 -7.38 3.81 10.41
CA THR A 74 -8.36 2.77 10.69
C THR A 74 -7.96 1.93 11.90
N GLN A 75 -6.70 1.47 11.97
CA GLN A 75 -6.19 0.72 13.12
C GLN A 75 -6.28 1.52 14.42
N SER A 76 -5.99 2.82 14.38
CA SER A 76 -6.13 3.71 15.54
C SER A 76 -7.58 3.79 16.00
N VAL A 77 -8.54 3.93 15.08
CA VAL A 77 -9.98 3.95 15.38
C VAL A 77 -10.41 2.62 16.00
N ILE A 78 -10.04 1.49 15.40
CA ILE A 78 -10.35 0.16 15.94
C ILE A 78 -9.80 -0.01 17.36
N ARG A 79 -8.57 0.45 17.62
CA ARG A 79 -7.97 0.41 18.96
C ARG A 79 -8.77 1.23 19.98
N THR A 80 -9.24 2.42 19.60
CA THR A 80 -10.10 3.26 20.44
C THR A 80 -11.43 2.55 20.73
N LEU A 81 -12.13 2.08 19.70
CA LEU A 81 -13.41 1.38 19.85
C LEU A 81 -13.30 0.11 20.70
N LYS A 82 -12.19 -0.63 20.57
CA LYS A 82 -11.90 -1.81 21.40
C LYS A 82 -11.69 -1.43 22.86
N LYS A 83 -10.97 -0.33 23.13
CA LYS A 83 -10.76 0.18 24.48
C LYS A 83 -12.08 0.62 25.13
N ASP A 84 -12.97 1.20 24.34
CA ASP A 84 -14.27 1.68 24.79
C ASP A 84 -15.31 0.55 24.91
N GLY A 85 -14.96 -0.69 24.52
CA GLY A 85 -15.82 -1.88 24.66
C GLY A 85 -16.98 -1.95 23.66
N ILE A 86 -16.98 -1.09 22.64
CA ILE A 86 -18.07 -0.97 21.65
C ILE A 86 -17.72 -1.59 20.29
N LEU A 87 -16.52 -2.13 20.13
CA LEU A 87 -16.12 -2.79 18.89
C LEU A 87 -16.82 -4.14 18.73
N THR A 88 -17.71 -4.26 17.75
CA THR A 88 -18.29 -5.54 17.33
C THR A 88 -17.50 -6.13 16.14
N PRO A 89 -17.57 -7.45 15.92
CA PRO A 89 -16.92 -8.09 14.77
C PRO A 89 -17.38 -7.52 13.41
N GLU A 90 -18.66 -7.17 13.28
CA GLU A 90 -19.25 -6.59 12.07
C GLU A 90 -18.72 -5.18 11.81
N LEU A 91 -18.59 -4.37 12.89
CA LEU A 91 -18.02 -3.04 12.82
C LEU A 91 -16.53 -3.09 12.49
N GLU A 92 -15.78 -4.02 13.09
CA GLU A 92 -14.38 -4.23 12.76
C GLU A 92 -14.18 -4.59 11.28
N ASN A 93 -15.00 -5.51 10.75
CA ASN A 93 -14.95 -5.87 9.33
C ASN A 93 -15.28 -4.70 8.42
N SER A 94 -16.30 -3.90 8.75
CA SER A 94 -16.71 -2.73 7.96
C SER A 94 -15.65 -1.63 7.95
N LEU A 95 -14.87 -1.50 9.03
CA LEU A 95 -13.76 -0.55 9.09
C LEU A 95 -12.56 -1.00 8.26
N ARG A 96 -12.37 -2.31 8.09
CA ARG A 96 -11.23 -2.91 7.39
C ARG A 96 -11.47 -3.19 5.90
N SER A 97 -12.71 -3.12 5.43
CA SER A 97 -13.12 -3.39 4.04
C SER A 97 -12.70 -2.30 3.07
#